data_AF-A0A9E0JQ06-F1
#
_entry.id   AF-A0A9E0JQ06-F1
#
_cell.length_a   1.000
_cell.length_b   1.000
_cell.length_c   1.000
_cell.angle_alpha   90.00
_cell.angle_beta   90.00
_cell.angle_gamma   90.00
#
_symmetry.space_group_name_H-M   'P 1'
#
loop_
_entity.id
_entity.type
_entity.pdbx_description
1 polymer ?
#
loop_
_entity_poly.entity_id
_entity_poly.type
_entity_poly.pdbx_seq_one_letter_code
_entity_poly.pdbx_strand_id
1 'polypeptide(L)'
;MSEKFYKAVLQAVRAHAPTTFEVSDLPLSVPQSQYEAYTHVVHDVGGQPDGPLDRSLHDPDPWEIYTHCTAECLAWRGYWCSEERRRRENDLGETIYYGLPYYTRWLLACTHMLVEKGLITQDELSRKLEEIKARQEAQK
;
A
#
# COMPACT_ATOMS: atom_id res chain seq x y z
N MET A 1 15.96 -26.20 21.21
CA MET A 1 14.77 -25.36 20.89
C MET A 1 14.77 -25.13 19.39
N SER A 2 13.67 -25.38 18.66
CA SER A 2 13.68 -25.18 17.20
C SER A 2 13.68 -23.70 16.84
N GLU A 3 14.30 -23.33 15.73
CA GLU A 3 14.33 -21.95 15.24
C GLU A 3 12.91 -21.38 15.04
N LYS A 4 12.00 -22.20 14.52
CA LYS A 4 10.59 -21.85 14.33
C LYS A 4 9.91 -21.49 15.65
N PHE A 5 10.15 -22.27 16.71
CA PHE A 5 9.59 -21.99 18.03
C PHE A 5 10.15 -20.69 18.60
N TYR A 6 11.47 -20.47 18.48
CA TYR A 6 12.11 -19.23 18.95
C TYR A 6 11.56 -17.99 18.23
N LYS A 7 11.42 -18.02 16.90
CA LYS A 7 10.81 -16.93 16.12
C LYS A 7 9.36 -16.64 16.55
N ALA A 8 8.57 -17.69 16.79
CA ALA A 8 7.19 -17.53 17.26
C ALA A 8 7.13 -16.88 18.66
N VAL A 9 7.99 -17.28 19.59
CA VAL A 9 8.09 -16.67 20.92
C VAL A 9 8.52 -15.21 20.81
N LEU A 10 9.54 -14.89 20.00
CA LEU A 10 9.97 -13.51 19.78
C LEU A 10 8.84 -12.65 19.23
N GLN A 11 8.06 -13.16 18.26
CA GLN A 11 6.92 -12.43 17.70
C GLN A 11 5.85 -12.17 18.76
N ALA A 12 5.55 -13.17 19.61
CA ALA A 12 4.60 -13.02 20.70
C ALA A 12 5.06 -11.97 21.72
N VAL A 13 6.34 -11.99 22.11
CA VAL A 13 6.91 -10.99 23.03
C VAL A 13 6.83 -9.59 22.43
N ARG A 14 7.18 -9.41 21.14
CA ARG A 14 7.07 -8.12 20.44
C ARG A 14 5.64 -7.59 20.42
N ALA A 15 4.66 -8.47 20.18
CA ALA A 15 3.24 -8.10 20.14
C ALA A 15 2.69 -7.65 21.51
N HIS A 16 3.36 -8.02 22.62
CA HIS A 16 2.97 -7.63 23.98
C HIS A 16 3.97 -6.64 24.61
N ALA A 17 4.77 -5.95 23.78
CA ALA A 17 5.66 -4.91 24.27
C ALA A 17 4.82 -3.80 24.96
N PRO A 18 5.11 -3.44 26.22
CA PRO A 18 4.36 -2.40 26.91
C PRO A 18 4.54 -1.08 26.18
N THR A 19 3.43 -0.44 25.82
CA THR A 19 3.41 0.87 25.16
C THR A 19 2.32 1.74 25.78
N THR A 20 2.51 3.06 25.70
CA THR A 20 1.43 3.99 25.99
C THR A 20 0.66 4.22 24.70
N PHE A 21 -0.61 3.87 24.69
CA PHE A 21 -1.47 4.04 23.52
C PHE A 21 -2.49 5.14 23.80
N GLU A 22 -2.38 6.22 23.05
CA GLU A 22 -3.31 7.34 23.08
C GLU A 22 -4.11 7.35 21.78
N VAL A 23 -5.43 7.29 21.88
CA VAL A 23 -6.32 7.36 20.71
C VAL A 23 -6.36 8.82 20.25
N SER A 24 -6.01 9.06 18.99
CA SER A 24 -6.24 10.36 18.34
C SER A 24 -7.69 10.42 17.84
N ASP A 25 -8.52 11.19 18.53
CA ASP A 25 -9.94 11.39 18.19
C ASP A 25 -10.18 12.82 17.69
N LEU A 26 -9.87 13.03 16.41
CA LEU A 26 -10.13 14.28 15.65
C LEU A 26 -9.89 15.57 16.47
N PRO A 27 -8.67 15.79 17.01
CA PRO A 27 -8.40 16.94 17.85
C PRO A 27 -8.57 18.25 17.06
N LEU A 28 -9.19 19.25 17.69
CA LEU A 28 -9.40 20.58 17.06
C LEU A 28 -8.09 21.37 16.88
N SER A 29 -7.04 21.01 17.60
CA SER A 29 -5.72 21.62 17.51
C SER A 29 -4.64 20.60 17.81
N VAL A 30 -3.51 20.68 17.11
CA VAL A 30 -2.35 19.80 17.31
C VAL A 30 -1.08 20.62 17.54
N PRO A 31 -0.13 20.16 18.37
CA PRO A 31 1.20 20.76 18.45
C PRO A 31 1.94 20.68 17.11
N GLN A 32 2.93 21.58 16.91
CA GLN A 32 3.73 21.64 15.68
C GLN A 32 4.39 20.30 15.32
N SER A 33 4.95 19.60 16.32
CA SER A 33 5.59 18.29 16.12
C SER A 33 4.63 17.23 15.58
N GLN A 34 3.37 17.26 16.02
CA GLN A 34 2.34 16.33 15.55
C GLN A 34 1.87 16.70 14.13
N TYR A 35 1.78 18.00 13.82
CA TYR A 35 1.50 18.45 12.46
C TYR A 35 2.58 18.01 11.47
N GLU A 36 3.86 18.16 11.82
CA GLU A 36 4.99 17.69 11.01
C GLU A 36 4.94 16.19 10.78
N ALA A 37 4.62 15.40 11.82
CA ALA A 37 4.44 13.96 11.69
C ALA A 37 3.27 13.60 10.76
N TYR A 38 2.13 14.30 10.85
CA TYR A 38 0.96 14.04 10.00
C TYR A 38 1.13 14.46 8.54
N THR A 39 1.98 15.45 8.28
CA THR A 39 2.25 15.96 6.93
C THR A 39 3.53 15.40 6.31
N HIS A 40 4.22 14.52 7.04
CA HIS A 40 5.38 13.80 6.56
C HIS A 40 5.05 12.99 5.30
N VAL A 41 5.91 13.06 4.28
CA VAL A 41 5.73 12.30 3.05
C VAL A 41 6.10 10.84 3.31
N VAL A 42 5.12 9.94 3.25
CA VAL A 42 5.22 8.55 3.71
C VAL A 42 6.39 7.74 3.14
N HIS A 43 6.90 8.09 1.95
CA HIS A 43 8.05 7.37 1.37
C HIS A 43 9.42 7.81 1.91
N ASP A 44 9.49 8.88 2.69
CA ASP A 44 10.74 9.42 3.25
C ASP A 44 11.11 8.71 4.55
N VAL A 45 11.48 7.44 4.42
CA VAL A 45 11.84 6.58 5.56
C VAL A 45 13.34 6.60 5.89
N GLY A 46 14.10 7.45 5.22
CA GLY A 46 15.55 7.52 5.34
C GLY A 46 15.99 7.91 6.75
N GLY A 47 16.70 7.00 7.44
CA GLY A 47 17.24 7.26 8.79
C GLY A 47 16.26 6.99 9.93
N GLN A 48 15.05 6.51 9.65
CA GLN A 48 14.12 6.07 10.68
C GLN A 48 14.62 4.78 11.36
N PRO A 49 14.37 4.59 12.67
CA PRO A 49 14.75 3.37 13.38
C PRO A 49 13.89 2.19 12.94
N ASP A 50 14.53 1.06 12.65
CA ASP A 50 13.85 -0.19 12.28
C ASP A 50 14.59 -1.42 12.85
N GLY A 51 13.89 -2.55 12.90
CA GLY A 51 14.43 -3.85 13.31
C GLY A 51 15.18 -4.59 12.20
N PRO A 52 15.71 -5.79 12.51
CA PRO A 52 16.31 -6.65 11.49
C PRO A 52 15.28 -7.05 10.41
N LEU A 53 15.63 -6.81 9.14
CA LEU A 53 14.77 -7.09 7.99
C LEU A 53 15.04 -8.48 7.38
N ASP A 54 13.98 -9.19 7.00
CA ASP A 54 14.10 -10.36 6.11
C ASP A 54 14.40 -9.91 4.69
N ARG A 55 15.51 -10.40 4.13
CA ARG A 55 15.99 -10.07 2.78
C ARG A 55 15.80 -11.23 1.80
N SER A 56 14.99 -12.22 2.17
CA SER A 56 14.59 -13.28 1.26
C SER A 56 13.95 -12.68 0.00
N LEU A 57 14.18 -13.35 -1.13
CA LEU A 57 13.60 -12.93 -2.39
C LEU A 57 12.15 -13.40 -2.46
N HIS A 58 11.31 -12.55 -3.04
CA HIS A 58 9.92 -12.86 -3.35
C HIS A 58 9.80 -13.22 -4.83
N ASP A 59 9.16 -14.35 -5.11
CA ASP A 59 8.79 -14.71 -6.48
C ASP A 59 7.50 -13.98 -6.86
N PRO A 60 7.51 -13.13 -7.90
CA PRO A 60 6.35 -12.31 -8.20
C PRO A 60 5.18 -13.16 -8.71
N ASP A 61 4.00 -12.89 -8.17
CA ASP A 61 2.77 -13.47 -8.67
C ASP A 61 2.45 -12.93 -10.07
N PRO A 62 1.71 -13.69 -10.92
CA PRO A 62 1.32 -13.21 -12.24
C PRO A 62 0.62 -11.84 -12.24
N TRP A 63 -0.21 -11.55 -11.24
CA TRP A 63 -0.93 -10.28 -11.13
C TRP A 63 0.00 -9.09 -10.81
N GLU A 64 1.11 -9.32 -10.11
CA GLU A 64 2.12 -8.29 -9.81
C GLU A 64 2.84 -7.89 -11.09
N ILE A 65 3.22 -8.88 -11.89
CA ILE A 65 3.81 -8.68 -13.22
C ILE A 65 2.84 -7.90 -14.11
N TYR A 66 1.57 -8.30 -14.15
CA TYR A 66 0.57 -7.60 -14.96
C TYR A 66 0.35 -6.16 -14.49
N THR A 67 0.31 -5.93 -13.18
CA THR A 67 0.18 -4.58 -12.60
C THR A 67 1.34 -3.69 -13.03
N HIS A 68 2.58 -4.19 -12.95
CA HIS A 68 3.76 -3.49 -13.42
C HIS A 68 3.64 -3.16 -14.91
N CYS A 69 3.35 -4.15 -15.75
CA CYS A 69 3.21 -3.96 -17.19
C CYS A 69 2.10 -2.95 -17.53
N THR A 70 0.96 -2.99 -16.84
CA THR A 70 -0.13 -2.04 -17.04
C THR A 70 0.30 -0.62 -16.68
N ALA A 71 0.95 -0.41 -15.53
CA ALA A 71 1.43 0.89 -15.09
C ALA A 71 2.41 1.53 -16.10
N GLU A 72 3.37 0.73 -16.56
CA GLU A 72 4.39 1.19 -17.51
C GLU A 72 3.80 1.37 -18.92
N CYS A 73 2.86 0.54 -19.35
CA CYS A 73 2.13 0.77 -20.61
C CYS A 73 1.32 2.06 -20.58
N LEU A 74 0.64 2.37 -19.47
CA LEU A 74 -0.09 3.63 -19.32
C LEU A 74 0.86 4.83 -19.37
N ALA A 75 2.05 4.71 -18.78
CA ALA A 75 3.08 5.74 -18.85
C ALA A 75 3.64 5.91 -20.27
N TRP A 76 3.95 4.81 -20.93
CA TRP A 76 4.40 4.82 -22.32
C TRP A 76 3.37 5.49 -23.26
N ARG A 77 2.07 5.27 -23.02
CA ARG A 77 1.00 5.91 -23.80
C ARG A 77 0.67 7.34 -23.37
N GLY A 78 1.40 7.91 -22.43
CA GLY A 78 1.28 9.31 -22.03
C GLY A 78 0.11 9.60 -21.08
N TYR A 79 -0.51 8.57 -20.49
CA TYR A 79 -1.59 8.79 -19.52
C TYR A 79 -1.07 9.30 -18.18
N TRP A 80 0.19 9.03 -17.84
CA TRP A 80 0.89 9.60 -16.69
C TRP A 80 2.42 9.46 -16.87
N CYS A 81 3.21 10.00 -15.96
CA CYS A 81 4.64 9.72 -15.87
C CYS A 81 4.98 9.02 -14.55
N SER A 82 6.22 8.51 -14.43
CA SER A 82 6.64 7.79 -13.23
C SER A 82 6.58 8.64 -11.96
N GLU A 83 6.81 9.96 -12.05
CA GLU A 83 6.69 10.87 -10.90
C GLU A 83 5.23 11.05 -10.46
N GLU A 84 4.29 11.15 -11.42
CA GLU A 84 2.86 11.15 -11.10
C GLU A 84 2.48 9.86 -10.36
N ARG A 85 2.96 8.69 -10.81
CA ARG A 85 2.72 7.42 -10.13
C ARG A 85 3.30 7.40 -8.71
N ARG A 86 4.58 7.79 -8.53
CA ARG A 86 5.24 7.81 -7.22
C ARG A 86 4.49 8.69 -6.22
N ARG A 87 4.09 9.90 -6.65
CA ARG A 87 3.29 10.79 -5.82
C ARG A 87 1.95 10.16 -5.44
N ARG A 88 1.27 9.50 -6.38
CA ARG A 88 -0.01 8.81 -6.10
C ARG A 88 0.11 7.66 -5.12
N GLU A 89 1.22 6.93 -5.14
CA GLU A 89 1.49 5.91 -4.13
C GLU A 89 1.66 6.53 -2.73
N ASN A 90 2.26 7.72 -2.63
CA ASN A 90 2.37 8.45 -1.37
C ASN A 90 1.02 8.98 -0.88
N ASP A 91 0.18 9.46 -1.80
CA ASP A 91 -1.16 10.01 -1.51
C ASP A 91 -2.13 8.95 -0.95
N LEU A 92 -1.79 7.66 -0.98
CA LEU A 92 -2.57 6.60 -0.34
C LEU A 92 -2.61 6.73 1.19
N GLY A 93 -1.69 7.50 1.76
CA GLY A 93 -1.58 7.70 3.21
C GLY A 93 -0.91 6.53 3.93
N GLU A 94 -0.49 6.81 5.16
CA GLU A 94 0.43 5.94 5.92
C GLU A 94 -0.11 4.52 6.15
N THR A 95 -1.38 4.41 6.55
CA THR A 95 -2.01 3.11 6.84
C THR A 95 -2.00 2.19 5.63
N ILE A 96 -2.30 2.73 4.44
CA ILE A 96 -2.32 1.93 3.20
C ILE A 96 -0.88 1.68 2.73
N TYR A 97 0.00 2.67 2.86
CA TYR A 97 1.38 2.60 2.41
C TYR A 97 2.15 1.43 3.08
N TYR A 98 2.00 1.29 4.40
CA TYR A 98 2.65 0.21 5.16
C TYR A 98 1.80 -1.05 5.32
N GLY A 99 0.47 -0.92 5.20
CA GLY A 99 -0.46 -2.03 5.44
C GLY A 99 -0.69 -2.96 4.23
N LEU A 100 -0.43 -2.48 3.00
CA LEU A 100 -0.64 -3.27 1.78
C LEU A 100 0.67 -3.69 1.10
N PRO A 101 0.66 -4.81 0.36
CA PRO A 101 1.82 -5.24 -0.44
C PRO A 101 2.26 -4.18 -1.46
N TYR A 102 3.54 -4.22 -1.82
CA TYR A 102 4.17 -3.26 -2.73
C TYR A 102 3.40 -3.05 -4.04
N TYR A 103 3.08 -4.14 -4.75
CA TYR A 103 2.36 -4.05 -6.01
C TYR A 103 0.86 -3.75 -5.88
N THR A 104 0.26 -3.95 -4.70
CA THR A 104 -1.11 -3.51 -4.44
C THR A 104 -1.20 -1.98 -4.46
N ARG A 105 -0.17 -1.27 -3.95
CA ARG A 105 -0.11 0.20 -4.02
C ARG A 105 -0.03 0.70 -5.47
N TRP A 106 0.73 0.01 -6.32
CA TRP A 106 0.78 0.30 -7.76
C TRP A 106 -0.59 0.12 -8.42
N LEU A 107 -1.28 -0.98 -8.11
CA LEU A 107 -2.61 -1.24 -8.65
C LEU A 107 -3.63 -0.18 -8.23
N LEU A 108 -3.61 0.23 -6.96
CA LEU A 108 -4.46 1.31 -6.45
C LEU A 108 -4.12 2.65 -7.12
N ALA A 109 -2.84 3.01 -7.23
CA ALA A 109 -2.41 4.23 -7.91
C ALA A 109 -2.84 4.28 -9.37
N CYS A 110 -2.72 3.17 -10.11
CA CYS A 110 -3.23 3.04 -11.48
C CYS A 110 -4.75 3.26 -11.52
N THR A 111 -5.49 2.57 -10.64
CA THR A 111 -6.96 2.63 -10.60
C THR A 111 -7.44 4.05 -10.29
N HIS A 112 -6.88 4.70 -9.26
CA HIS A 112 -7.18 6.09 -8.93
C HIS A 112 -6.85 7.04 -10.09
N MET A 113 -5.70 6.85 -10.76
CA MET A 113 -5.35 7.67 -11.92
C MET A 113 -6.38 7.56 -13.05
N LEU A 114 -6.83 6.34 -13.38
CA LEU A 114 -7.82 6.13 -14.43
C LEU A 114 -9.15 6.82 -14.09
N VAL A 115 -9.59 6.74 -12.83
CA VAL A 115 -10.83 7.38 -12.35
C VAL A 115 -10.70 8.90 -12.32
N GLU A 116 -9.63 9.43 -11.73
CA GLU A 116 -9.43 10.88 -11.59
C GLU A 116 -9.25 11.59 -12.93
N LYS A 117 -8.62 10.93 -13.92
CA LYS A 117 -8.52 11.47 -15.28
C LYS A 117 -9.80 11.26 -16.11
N GLY A 118 -10.83 10.64 -15.54
CA GLY A 118 -12.11 10.38 -16.22
C GLY A 118 -12.02 9.37 -17.37
N LEU A 119 -10.98 8.51 -17.37
CA LEU A 119 -10.81 7.46 -18.38
C LEU A 119 -11.76 6.29 -18.13
N ILE A 120 -12.12 6.08 -16.87
CA ILE A 120 -13.20 5.20 -16.43
C ILE A 120 -13.98 5.91 -15.30
N THR A 121 -15.24 5.53 -15.12
CA THR A 121 -16.07 5.94 -13.99
C THR A 121 -16.00 4.93 -12.84
N GLN A 122 -16.36 5.35 -11.62
CA GLN A 122 -16.47 4.42 -10.48
C GLN A 122 -17.52 3.32 -10.73
N ASP A 123 -18.60 3.64 -11.44
CA ASP A 123 -19.64 2.67 -11.78
C ASP A 123 -19.13 1.61 -12.77
N GLU A 124 -18.34 2.01 -13.78
CA GLU A 124 -17.70 1.07 -14.70
C GLU A 124 -16.72 0.15 -13.99
N LEU A 125 -15.90 0.69 -13.08
CA LEU A 125 -15.00 -0.11 -12.27
C LEU A 125 -15.78 -1.11 -11.41
N SER A 126 -16.84 -0.66 -10.73
CA SER A 126 -17.66 -1.51 -9.85
C SER A 126 -18.33 -2.64 -10.63
N ARG A 127 -18.97 -2.32 -11.77
CA ARG A 127 -19.55 -3.33 -12.67
C ARG A 127 -18.49 -4.32 -13.16
N LYS A 128 -17.29 -3.86 -13.47
CA LYS A 128 -16.21 -4.75 -13.94
C LYS A 128 -15.73 -5.70 -12.84
N LEU A 129 -15.65 -5.23 -11.59
CA LEU A 129 -15.32 -6.07 -10.45
C LEU A 129 -16.39 -7.13 -10.20
N GLU A 130 -17.68 -6.79 -10.32
CA GLU A 130 -18.79 -7.75 -10.21
C GLU A 130 -18.75 -8.80 -11.32
N GLU A 131 -18.51 -8.38 -12.57
CA GLU A 131 -18.36 -9.29 -13.72
C GLU A 131 -17.22 -10.30 -13.48
N ILE A 132 -16.06 -9.82 -12.99
CA ILE A 132 -14.90 -10.67 -12.71
C ILE A 132 -15.19 -11.65 -11.56
N LYS A 133 -15.84 -11.18 -10.48
CA LYS A 133 -16.23 -12.05 -9.35
C LYS A 133 -17.17 -13.16 -9.81
N ALA A 134 -18.23 -12.82 -10.55
CA ALA A 134 -19.19 -13.79 -11.08
C ALA A 134 -18.51 -14.82 -12.00
N ARG A 135 -17.57 -14.38 -12.85
CA ARG A 135 -16.78 -15.28 -13.70
C ARG A 135 -15.91 -16.23 -12.89
N GLN A 136 -15.28 -15.76 -11.81
CA GLN A 136 -14.47 -16.61 -10.93
C GLN A 136 -15.33 -17.61 -10.15
N GLU A 137 -16.52 -17.22 -9.72
CA GLU A 137 -17.47 -18.11 -9.04
C GLU A 137 -18.00 -19.21 -9.97
N ALA A 138 -18.29 -18.88 -11.23
CA ALA A 138 -18.72 -19.87 -12.22
C ALA A 138 -17.62 -20.87 -12.64
N GLN A 139 -16.36 -20.57 -12.37
CA GLN A 139 -15.20 -21.42 -12.66
C GLN A 139 -14.77 -22.29 -11.47
N LYS A 140 -15.39 -22.10 -10.30
CA LYS A 140 -15.21 -22.96 -9.12
C LYS A 140 -16.17 -24.15 -9.18
#